data_AF-A0A2W5K217-F1
#
_entry.id   AF-A0A2W5K217-F1
#
_cell.length_a   1.000
_cell.length_b   1.000
_cell.length_c   1.000
_cell.angle_alpha   90.00
_cell.angle_beta   90.00
_cell.angle_gamma   90.00
#
_symmetry.space_group_name_H-M   'P 1'
#
loop_
_entity.id
_entity.type
_entity.pdbx_description
1 polymer ?
#
loop_
_entity_poly.entity_id
_entity_poly.type
_entity_poly.pdbx_seq_one_letter_code
_entity_poly.pdbx_strand_id
1 'polypeptide(L)'
;MTGWVVLGLLTAPLVSAQTATVTFDAGWDGWAGPQGSGGATTIEAEGGNPGAHAHTVFNNFGITFSTDANTAFLGDYGTATSVTLSVDVKVDSITMIGSPVPRTLVLDVRSYSLAQDGYPWTSVWYPLALLESGQDWARYAVTFDPRATALPAGWGGYGAEDPVTFEPRLPDGVTFADVLAQVESLAFTTLEPGMFYGFADFDLRIDNLHVARVADPIFADGFETD
;
A
#
# COMPACT_ATOMS: atom_id res chain seq x y z
N MET A 1 11.93 39.56 50.21
CA MET A 1 11.96 39.41 48.74
C MET A 1 11.71 37.96 48.45
N THR A 2 10.48 37.61 48.05
CA THR A 2 10.04 36.22 47.88
C THR A 2 9.69 36.07 46.40
N GLY A 3 10.59 35.46 45.64
CA GLY A 3 10.41 35.22 44.21
C GLY A 3 9.54 33.98 44.01
N TRP A 4 8.41 34.15 43.33
CA TRP A 4 7.61 33.05 42.83
C TRP A 4 8.18 32.63 41.48
N VAL A 5 8.66 31.40 41.38
CA VAL A 5 8.97 30.75 40.11
C VAL A 5 7.67 30.16 39.59
N VAL A 6 7.10 30.75 38.53
CA VAL A 6 5.99 30.15 37.79
C VAL A 6 6.59 29.11 36.86
N LEU A 7 6.29 27.84 37.12
CA LEU A 7 6.64 26.73 36.24
C LEU A 7 5.57 26.66 35.14
N GLY A 8 5.89 27.16 33.94
CA GLY A 8 5.03 27.00 32.77
C GLY A 8 5.08 25.54 32.28
N LEU A 9 3.92 24.87 32.28
CA LEU A 9 3.77 23.60 31.57
C LEU A 9 3.78 23.87 30.06
N LEU A 10 4.80 23.36 29.37
CA LEU A 10 4.81 23.25 27.91
C LEU A 10 3.82 22.16 27.49
N THR A 11 2.71 22.55 26.87
CA THR A 11 1.83 21.62 26.15
C THR A 11 2.43 21.35 24.77
N ALA A 12 2.92 20.13 24.53
CA ALA A 12 3.35 19.72 23.21
C ALA A 12 2.15 19.63 22.25
N PRO A 13 2.25 20.14 21.00
CA PRO A 13 1.17 20.02 20.03
C PRO A 13 0.93 18.56 19.67
N LEU A 14 -0.34 18.18 19.55
CA LEU A 14 -0.75 16.86 19.06
C LEU A 14 -0.53 16.79 17.56
N VAL A 15 0.31 15.87 17.11
CA VAL A 15 0.42 15.50 15.70
C VAL A 15 -0.82 14.67 15.35
N SER A 16 -1.68 15.19 14.47
CA SER A 16 -2.84 14.45 13.98
C SER A 16 -2.44 13.60 12.79
N ALA A 17 -2.67 12.29 12.86
CA ALA A 17 -2.57 11.42 11.70
C ALA A 17 -3.90 11.45 10.94
N GLN A 18 -3.87 11.64 9.61
CA GLN A 18 -5.02 11.33 8.77
C GLN A 18 -5.04 9.83 8.53
N THR A 19 -6.13 9.16 8.94
CA THR A 19 -6.27 7.71 8.80
C THR A 19 -7.52 7.32 8.03
N ALA A 20 -7.43 6.27 7.22
CA ALA A 20 -8.59 5.63 6.61
C ALA A 20 -8.43 4.12 6.63
N THR A 21 -9.55 3.40 6.78
CA THR A 21 -9.61 1.94 6.76
C THR A 21 -10.81 1.49 5.95
N VAL A 22 -10.62 0.51 5.06
CA VAL A 22 -11.69 -0.19 4.35
C VAL A 22 -11.82 -1.59 4.96
N THR A 23 -12.98 -1.84 5.57
CA THR A 23 -13.36 -3.12 6.21
C THR A 23 -14.36 -3.93 5.38
N PHE A 24 -14.72 -3.43 4.20
CA PHE A 24 -15.75 -4.01 3.31
C PHE A 24 -17.18 -4.09 3.87
N ASP A 25 -17.43 -3.71 5.13
CA ASP A 25 -18.78 -3.74 5.74
C ASP A 25 -19.79 -2.84 5.01
N ALA A 26 -19.29 -1.76 4.41
CA ALA A 26 -20.09 -0.81 3.62
C ALA A 26 -19.97 -1.05 2.09
N GLY A 27 -19.40 -2.19 1.68
CA GLY A 27 -19.08 -2.49 0.29
C GLY A 27 -17.64 -2.13 -0.09
N TRP A 28 -17.40 -1.98 -1.38
CA TRP A 28 -16.05 -1.90 -1.95
C TRP A 28 -15.28 -0.61 -1.66
N ASP A 29 -15.95 0.49 -1.31
CA ASP A 29 -15.33 1.80 -1.08
C ASP A 29 -14.26 2.18 -2.12
N GLY A 30 -14.59 2.02 -3.41
CA GLY A 30 -13.68 2.33 -4.52
C GLY A 30 -12.54 1.33 -4.76
N TRP A 31 -12.49 0.21 -4.03
CA TRP A 31 -11.58 -0.89 -4.30
C TRP A 31 -12.17 -1.92 -5.24
N ALA A 32 -11.31 -2.67 -5.93
CA ALA A 32 -11.68 -3.81 -6.74
C ALA A 32 -10.67 -4.94 -6.54
N GLY A 33 -11.17 -6.19 -6.49
CA GLY A 33 -10.36 -7.40 -6.58
C GLY A 33 -10.41 -8.02 -7.99
N PRO A 34 -9.64 -9.10 -8.25
CA PRO A 34 -9.67 -9.79 -9.53
C PRO A 34 -11.07 -10.31 -9.91
N GLN A 35 -11.38 -10.27 -11.20
CA GLN A 35 -12.64 -10.72 -11.82
C GLN A 35 -12.35 -11.30 -13.21
N GLY A 36 -13.14 -12.28 -13.67
CA GLY A 36 -13.10 -12.77 -15.05
C GLY A 36 -13.33 -14.27 -15.20
N SER A 37 -12.81 -14.86 -16.29
CA SER A 37 -12.98 -16.30 -16.58
C SER A 37 -12.30 -17.21 -15.56
N GLY A 38 -11.30 -16.70 -14.84
CA GLY A 38 -10.60 -17.43 -13.77
C GLY A 38 -11.35 -17.46 -12.45
N GLY A 39 -12.46 -16.73 -12.30
CA GLY A 39 -13.20 -16.59 -11.05
C GLY A 39 -13.46 -15.13 -10.69
N ALA A 40 -13.59 -14.85 -9.40
CA ALA A 40 -13.98 -13.53 -8.92
C ALA A 40 -13.53 -13.27 -7.48
N THR A 41 -13.58 -11.99 -7.12
CA THR A 41 -13.60 -11.54 -5.73
C THR A 41 -15.00 -11.11 -5.36
N THR A 42 -15.50 -11.57 -4.23
CA THR A 42 -16.79 -11.15 -3.68
C THR A 42 -16.62 -10.67 -2.25
N ILE A 43 -17.52 -9.80 -1.79
CA ILE A 43 -17.58 -9.46 -0.37
C ILE A 43 -18.42 -10.52 0.34
N GLU A 44 -17.85 -11.11 1.38
CA GLU A 44 -18.59 -11.96 2.34
C GLU A 44 -18.88 -11.14 3.59
N ALA A 45 -20.11 -11.23 4.11
CA ALA A 45 -20.58 -10.38 5.21
C ALA A 45 -20.02 -10.78 6.59
N GLU A 46 -19.42 -11.95 6.70
CA GLU A 46 -18.88 -12.50 7.95
C GLU A 46 -17.54 -13.20 7.67
N GLY A 47 -16.75 -13.47 8.71
CA GLY A 47 -15.47 -14.18 8.59
C GLY A 47 -14.24 -13.30 8.35
N GLY A 48 -14.42 -11.97 8.28
CA GLY A 48 -13.35 -10.98 8.26
C GLY A 48 -12.63 -10.83 9.60
N ASN A 49 -11.85 -9.75 9.76
CA ASN A 49 -11.00 -9.53 10.92
C ASN A 49 -11.26 -8.17 11.64
N PRO A 50 -12.43 -7.96 12.27
CA PRO A 50 -13.67 -8.73 12.22
C PRO A 50 -14.63 -8.20 11.12
N GLY A 51 -15.73 -8.92 10.87
CA GLY A 51 -16.84 -8.40 10.05
C GLY A 51 -16.84 -8.94 8.62
N ALA A 52 -17.18 -8.08 7.67
CA ALA A 52 -17.11 -8.41 6.25
C ALA A 52 -15.66 -8.45 5.75
N HIS A 53 -15.43 -9.08 4.60
CA HIS A 53 -14.11 -9.11 3.95
C HIS A 53 -14.23 -9.37 2.45
N ALA A 54 -13.17 -9.09 1.69
CA ALA A 54 -13.11 -9.49 0.29
C ALA A 54 -12.50 -10.89 0.16
N HIS A 55 -13.27 -11.83 -0.37
CA HIS A 55 -12.89 -13.21 -0.61
C HIS A 55 -12.63 -13.45 -2.10
N THR A 56 -11.43 -13.91 -2.43
CA THR A 56 -10.99 -14.22 -3.79
C THR A 56 -10.89 -15.72 -3.98
N VAL A 57 -11.65 -16.24 -4.94
CA VAL A 57 -11.45 -17.57 -5.52
C VAL A 57 -11.15 -17.37 -7.01
N PHE A 58 -9.88 -17.52 -7.41
CA PHE A 58 -9.41 -17.11 -8.72
C PHE A 58 -8.26 -17.97 -9.25
N ASN A 59 -8.31 -18.39 -10.52
CA ASN A 59 -7.21 -19.02 -11.22
C ASN A 59 -6.58 -18.05 -12.23
N ASN A 60 -5.33 -17.64 -11.99
CA ASN A 60 -4.57 -16.80 -12.91
C ASN A 60 -3.07 -16.83 -12.57
N PHE A 61 -2.24 -16.05 -13.26
CA PHE A 61 -0.81 -15.87 -12.96
C PHE A 61 -0.56 -15.17 -11.61
N GLY A 62 -1.49 -14.30 -11.21
CA GLY A 62 -1.47 -13.55 -9.97
C GLY A 62 -2.83 -12.91 -9.70
N ILE A 63 -2.92 -12.23 -8.57
CA ILE A 63 -4.11 -11.49 -8.15
C ILE A 63 -3.72 -10.07 -7.76
N THR A 64 -4.66 -9.14 -7.92
CA THR A 64 -4.45 -7.73 -7.59
C THR A 64 -5.72 -7.15 -7.00
N PHE A 65 -5.58 -6.54 -5.83
CA PHE A 65 -6.59 -5.67 -5.25
C PHE A 65 -6.12 -4.24 -5.39
N SER A 66 -6.90 -3.38 -6.02
CA SER A 66 -6.46 -2.02 -6.32
C SER A 66 -7.57 -1.01 -6.17
N THR A 67 -7.17 0.24 -6.00
CA THR A 67 -8.03 1.40 -6.12
C THR A 67 -7.37 2.47 -6.98
N ASP A 68 -8.19 3.13 -7.79
CA ASP A 68 -7.93 4.36 -8.52
C ASP A 68 -9.05 5.40 -8.26
N ALA A 69 -9.93 5.10 -7.31
CA ALA A 69 -11.12 5.89 -7.00
C ALA A 69 -11.21 6.34 -5.53
N ASN A 70 -10.62 5.60 -4.58
CA ASN A 70 -10.72 5.93 -3.16
C ASN A 70 -9.73 7.07 -2.81
N THR A 71 -10.23 8.30 -2.76
CA THR A 71 -9.42 9.50 -2.50
C THR A 71 -8.71 9.49 -1.15
N ALA A 72 -9.12 8.64 -0.20
CA ALA A 72 -8.38 8.49 1.05
C ALA A 72 -7.02 7.81 0.84
N PHE A 73 -6.86 6.99 -0.20
CA PHE A 73 -5.63 6.26 -0.56
C PHE A 73 -4.85 6.92 -1.71
N LEU A 74 -5.37 7.98 -2.33
CA LEU A 74 -4.77 8.61 -3.51
C LEU A 74 -4.32 10.04 -3.20
N GLY A 75 -3.62 10.66 -4.16
CA GLY A 75 -3.15 12.04 -4.10
C GLY A 75 -1.71 12.19 -3.61
N ASP A 76 -1.41 13.37 -3.07
CA ASP A 76 -0.05 13.78 -2.68
C ASP A 76 0.31 13.32 -1.26
N TYR A 77 1.19 12.32 -1.18
CA TYR A 77 1.69 11.80 0.08
C TYR A 77 2.85 12.64 0.63
N GLY A 78 3.51 13.47 -0.19
CA GLY A 78 4.61 14.34 0.21
C GLY A 78 4.21 15.39 1.26
N THR A 79 2.91 15.64 1.41
CA THR A 79 2.35 16.45 2.50
C THR A 79 2.55 15.83 3.89
N ALA A 80 2.84 14.53 3.99
CA ALA A 80 3.08 13.83 5.24
C ALA A 80 4.58 13.66 5.54
N THR A 81 4.93 13.61 6.83
CA THR A 81 6.28 13.24 7.30
C THR A 81 6.51 11.73 7.29
N SER A 82 5.43 10.96 7.41
CA SER A 82 5.46 9.51 7.41
C SER A 82 4.13 8.97 6.92
N VAL A 83 4.19 7.91 6.13
CA VAL A 83 3.02 7.17 5.67
C VAL A 83 3.16 5.70 6.07
N THR A 84 2.09 5.13 6.62
CA THR A 84 1.94 3.69 6.84
C THR A 84 0.83 3.16 5.94
N LEU A 85 1.13 2.12 5.18
CA LEU A 85 0.17 1.36 4.39
C LEU A 85 0.13 -0.08 4.87
N SER A 86 -1.06 -0.66 4.98
CA SER A 86 -1.21 -2.03 5.46
C SER A 86 -2.48 -2.72 4.97
N VAL A 87 -2.47 -4.04 5.03
CA VAL A 87 -3.59 -4.94 4.71
C VAL A 87 -3.55 -6.14 5.66
N ASP A 88 -4.72 -6.63 6.04
CA ASP A 88 -4.85 -7.92 6.70
C ASP A 88 -5.15 -8.98 5.63
N VAL A 89 -4.49 -10.13 5.71
CA VAL A 89 -4.64 -11.22 4.73
C VAL A 89 -4.79 -12.54 5.46
N LYS A 90 -5.66 -13.40 4.94
CA LYS A 90 -5.76 -14.82 5.27
C LYS A 90 -5.67 -15.65 3.99
N VAL A 91 -4.93 -16.74 4.03
CA VAL A 91 -4.67 -17.58 2.85
C VAL A 91 -5.14 -19.00 3.14
N ASP A 92 -6.25 -19.41 2.52
CA ASP A 92 -6.69 -20.80 2.60
C ASP A 92 -5.83 -21.67 1.67
N SER A 93 -5.66 -21.25 0.41
CA SER A 93 -4.78 -21.96 -0.52
C SER A 93 -4.19 -21.09 -1.63
N ILE A 94 -2.95 -21.39 -2.00
CA ILE A 94 -2.32 -20.97 -3.25
C ILE A 94 -1.66 -22.21 -3.84
N THR A 95 -2.22 -22.75 -4.93
CA THR A 95 -1.73 -24.02 -5.51
C THR A 95 -1.54 -23.94 -7.01
N MET A 96 -0.57 -24.70 -7.52
CA MET A 96 -0.38 -24.93 -8.96
C MET A 96 -0.37 -26.43 -9.20
N ILE A 97 -1.33 -26.93 -9.98
CA ILE A 97 -1.50 -28.36 -10.25
C ILE A 97 -1.58 -29.15 -8.93
N GLY A 98 -2.36 -28.63 -7.97
CA GLY A 98 -2.59 -29.25 -6.66
C GLY A 98 -1.41 -29.19 -5.67
N SER A 99 -0.27 -28.60 -6.05
CA SER A 99 0.88 -28.41 -5.15
C SER A 99 0.91 -26.97 -4.61
N PRO A 100 1.13 -26.75 -3.30
CA PRO A 100 1.29 -25.41 -2.75
C PRO A 100 2.40 -24.63 -3.46
N VAL A 101 2.11 -23.38 -3.82
CA VAL A 101 3.09 -22.49 -4.45
C VAL A 101 3.02 -21.11 -3.81
N PRO A 102 3.99 -20.74 -2.96
CA PRO A 102 3.99 -19.43 -2.32
C PRO A 102 4.00 -18.27 -3.32
N ARG A 103 3.51 -17.11 -2.88
CA ARG A 103 3.52 -15.86 -3.66
C ARG A 103 3.88 -14.68 -2.78
N THR A 104 4.78 -13.82 -3.23
CA THR A 104 5.06 -12.55 -2.55
C THR A 104 3.83 -11.65 -2.64
N LEU A 105 3.35 -11.10 -1.52
CA LEU A 105 2.44 -9.97 -1.49
C LEU A 105 3.26 -8.69 -1.64
N VAL A 106 2.91 -7.88 -2.62
CA VAL A 106 3.59 -6.63 -2.95
C VAL A 106 2.61 -5.48 -2.81
N LEU A 107 3.04 -4.42 -2.12
CA LEU A 107 2.43 -3.10 -2.23
C LEU A 107 3.03 -2.41 -3.47
N ASP A 108 2.19 -1.89 -4.35
CA ASP A 108 2.58 -1.20 -5.57
C ASP A 108 1.83 0.15 -5.66
N VAL A 109 2.59 1.25 -5.59
CA VAL A 109 2.06 2.62 -5.56
C VAL A 109 2.37 3.31 -6.89
N ARG A 110 1.33 3.63 -7.65
CA ARG A 110 1.41 3.93 -9.09
C ARG A 110 1.06 5.38 -9.41
N SER A 111 1.78 5.91 -10.39
CA SER A 111 1.47 7.15 -11.10
C SER A 111 1.37 6.87 -12.61
N TYR A 112 0.20 7.11 -13.17
CA TYR A 112 -0.06 7.08 -14.61
C TYR A 112 0.49 8.32 -15.31
N SER A 113 0.51 9.45 -14.61
CA SER A 113 1.04 10.73 -15.12
C SER A 113 2.55 10.71 -15.36
N LEU A 114 3.28 9.82 -14.69
CA LEU A 114 4.72 9.60 -14.88
C LEU A 114 5.05 8.47 -15.87
N ALA A 115 4.04 7.84 -16.47
CA ALA A 115 4.23 6.80 -17.48
C ALA A 115 5.05 7.30 -18.67
N GLN A 116 6.03 6.51 -19.11
CA GLN A 116 6.87 6.83 -20.26
C GLN A 116 7.33 5.56 -20.99
N ASP A 117 7.87 5.72 -22.20
CA ASP A 117 8.49 4.64 -23.00
C ASP A 117 7.62 3.39 -23.21
N GLY A 118 6.30 3.58 -23.27
CA GLY A 118 5.33 2.50 -23.49
C GLY A 118 4.96 1.72 -22.23
N TYR A 119 5.54 2.05 -21.07
CA TYR A 119 5.08 1.52 -19.79
C TYR A 119 3.72 2.13 -19.43
N PRO A 120 2.79 1.35 -18.88
CA PRO A 120 1.44 1.82 -18.57
C PRO A 120 1.38 2.74 -17.34
N TRP A 121 2.39 2.70 -16.47
CA TRP A 121 2.57 3.57 -15.31
C TRP A 121 4.03 3.55 -14.87
N THR A 122 4.40 4.49 -13.99
CA THR A 122 5.60 4.41 -13.15
C THR A 122 5.19 4.13 -11.71
N SER A 123 5.92 3.29 -11.00
CA SER A 123 5.58 2.95 -9.62
C SER A 123 6.77 2.67 -8.73
N VAL A 124 6.51 2.75 -7.42
CA VAL A 124 7.39 2.27 -6.36
C VAL A 124 6.69 1.13 -5.64
N TRP A 125 7.42 0.07 -5.35
CA TRP A 125 6.83 -1.15 -4.81
C TRP A 125 7.66 -1.72 -3.66
N TYR A 126 6.98 -2.45 -2.76
CA TYR A 126 7.58 -3.04 -1.56
C TYR A 126 7.04 -4.45 -1.30
N PRO A 127 7.90 -5.47 -1.13
CA PRO A 127 7.47 -6.81 -0.76
C PRO A 127 7.06 -6.85 0.73
N LEU A 128 5.77 -7.07 0.99
CA LEU A 128 5.20 -7.07 2.32
C LEU A 128 5.38 -8.41 3.05
N ALA A 129 5.15 -9.52 2.35
CA ALA A 129 5.18 -10.86 2.93
C ALA A 129 5.27 -11.96 1.86
N LEU A 130 5.68 -13.16 2.27
CA LEU A 130 5.48 -14.38 1.49
C LEU A 130 4.16 -15.03 1.92
N LEU A 131 3.22 -15.13 0.99
CA LEU A 131 1.93 -15.79 1.20
C LEU A 131 2.07 -17.30 0.96
N GLU A 132 1.57 -18.09 1.90
CA GLU A 132 1.62 -19.55 1.91
C GLU A 132 0.25 -20.13 2.26
N SER A 133 -0.10 -21.29 1.70
CA SER A 133 -1.38 -21.95 2.01
C SER A 133 -1.53 -22.25 3.50
N GLY A 134 -2.71 -22.01 4.05
CA GLY A 134 -3.04 -22.27 5.45
C GLY A 134 -2.60 -21.17 6.42
N GLN A 135 -2.19 -19.99 5.94
CA GLN A 135 -1.92 -18.84 6.79
C GLN A 135 -3.24 -18.24 7.30
N ASP A 136 -3.38 -18.14 8.63
CA ASP A 136 -4.49 -17.42 9.24
C ASP A 136 -4.32 -15.90 9.11
N TRP A 137 -5.33 -15.13 9.53
CA TRP A 137 -5.31 -13.67 9.47
C TRP A 137 -4.03 -13.06 10.07
N ALA A 138 -3.30 -12.32 9.24
CA ALA A 138 -2.13 -11.56 9.65
C ALA A 138 -2.14 -10.17 9.02
N ARG A 139 -1.66 -9.17 9.76
CA ARG A 139 -1.48 -7.80 9.26
C ARG A 139 -0.09 -7.63 8.69
N TYR A 140 -0.01 -7.13 7.46
CA TYR A 140 1.24 -6.75 6.81
C TYR A 140 1.26 -5.24 6.57
N ALA A 141 2.39 -4.60 6.87
CA ALA A 141 2.50 -3.15 6.85
C ALA A 141 3.90 -2.70 6.44
N VAL A 142 3.97 -1.51 5.84
CA VAL A 142 5.22 -0.76 5.63
C VAL A 142 5.02 0.68 6.05
N THR A 143 6.03 1.27 6.68
CA THR A 143 6.08 2.70 7.03
C THR A 143 7.29 3.32 6.36
N PHE A 144 7.10 4.47 5.73
CA PHE A 144 8.14 5.15 4.95
C PHE A 144 8.02 6.67 5.02
N ASP A 145 9.11 7.36 4.70
CA ASP A 145 9.13 8.81 4.45
C ASP A 145 8.80 9.06 2.98
N PRO A 146 7.64 9.66 2.66
CA PRO A 146 7.23 9.87 1.27
C PRO A 146 8.04 10.97 0.56
N ARG A 147 8.87 11.72 1.29
CA ARG A 147 9.70 12.83 0.77
C ARG A 147 11.10 12.37 0.37
N ALA A 148 11.44 11.10 0.60
CA ALA A 148 12.73 10.55 0.19
C ALA A 148 12.89 10.60 -1.33
N THR A 149 14.00 11.14 -1.82
CA THR A 149 14.27 11.21 -3.27
C THR A 149 14.85 9.89 -3.79
N ALA A 150 15.77 9.28 -3.03
CA ALA A 150 16.27 7.95 -3.34
C ALA A 150 15.25 6.87 -2.93
N LEU A 151 15.24 5.75 -3.65
CA LEU A 151 14.51 4.54 -3.25
C LEU A 151 15.02 4.07 -1.87
N PRO A 152 14.15 3.99 -0.84
CA PRO A 152 14.55 3.44 0.45
C PRO A 152 14.90 1.95 0.35
N ALA A 153 15.66 1.44 1.31
CA ALA A 153 16.02 0.02 1.33
C ALA A 153 14.77 -0.89 1.32
N GLY A 154 14.78 -1.91 0.48
CA GLY A 154 13.67 -2.84 0.29
C GLY A 154 12.60 -2.38 -0.71
N TRP A 155 12.64 -1.13 -1.17
CA TRP A 155 11.77 -0.65 -2.24
C TRP A 155 12.39 -0.88 -3.61
N GLY A 156 11.54 -1.27 -4.56
CA GLY A 156 11.86 -1.32 -5.98
C GLY A 156 11.17 -0.21 -6.76
N GLY A 157 11.67 0.02 -7.98
CA GLY A 157 11.07 0.91 -8.97
C GLY A 157 10.49 0.14 -10.14
N TYR A 158 9.56 0.76 -10.85
CA TYR A 158 9.01 0.28 -12.13
C TYR A 158 8.71 1.46 -13.04
N GLY A 159 8.83 1.26 -14.35
CA GLY A 159 8.63 2.27 -15.39
C GLY A 159 9.79 2.36 -16.39
N ALA A 160 10.91 1.68 -16.08
CA ALA A 160 12.02 1.42 -16.99
C ALA A 160 12.69 0.10 -16.61
N GLU A 161 13.61 -0.37 -17.46
CA GLU A 161 14.45 -1.54 -17.22
C GLU A 161 15.93 -1.16 -17.33
N ASP A 162 16.78 -1.85 -16.58
CA ASP A 162 18.22 -1.82 -16.84
C ASP A 162 18.50 -2.53 -18.19
N PRO A 163 19.20 -1.89 -19.15
CA PRO A 163 19.39 -2.46 -20.48
C PRO A 163 20.34 -3.68 -20.52
N VAL A 164 21.00 -4.00 -19.41
CA VAL A 164 21.93 -5.12 -19.26
C VAL A 164 21.31 -6.25 -18.44
N THR A 165 20.74 -5.92 -17.28
CA THR A 165 20.15 -6.93 -16.37
C THR A 165 18.68 -7.18 -16.60
N PHE A 166 17.99 -6.27 -17.31
CA PHE A 166 16.53 -6.23 -17.48
C PHE A 166 15.77 -6.12 -16.15
N GLU A 167 16.46 -5.75 -15.07
CA GLU A 167 15.80 -5.53 -13.79
C GLU A 167 14.95 -4.26 -13.85
N PRO A 168 13.74 -4.28 -13.26
CA PRO A 168 12.87 -3.12 -13.24
C PRO A 168 13.50 -2.01 -12.38
N ARG A 169 13.39 -0.77 -12.86
CA ARG A 169 13.88 0.43 -12.18
C ARG A 169 12.91 1.60 -12.39
N LEU A 170 13.10 2.65 -11.60
CA LEU A 170 12.48 3.93 -11.92
C LEU A 170 13.10 4.50 -13.21
N PRO A 171 12.32 5.21 -14.03
CA PRO A 171 12.86 5.95 -15.17
C PRO A 171 13.92 6.97 -14.77
N ASP A 172 14.80 7.31 -15.70
CA ASP A 172 15.85 8.30 -15.46
C ASP A 172 15.23 9.67 -15.10
N GLY A 173 15.66 10.24 -13.97
CA GLY A 173 15.18 11.52 -13.47
C GLY A 173 13.88 11.47 -12.66
N VAL A 174 13.24 10.30 -12.53
CA VAL A 174 12.09 10.11 -11.62
C VAL A 174 12.57 9.58 -10.26
N THR A 175 12.09 10.20 -9.19
CA THR A 175 12.43 9.87 -7.80
C THR A 175 11.31 9.14 -7.08
N PHE A 176 11.63 8.57 -5.91
CA PHE A 176 10.62 7.97 -5.02
C PHE A 176 9.55 9.01 -4.60
N ALA A 177 10.00 10.21 -4.24
CA ALA A 177 9.12 11.33 -3.92
C ALA A 177 8.23 11.77 -5.09
N ASP A 178 8.72 11.74 -6.34
CA ASP A 178 7.90 12.14 -7.50
C ASP A 178 6.69 11.22 -7.68
N VAL A 179 6.88 9.91 -7.51
CA VAL A 179 5.78 8.93 -7.59
C VAL A 179 4.77 9.16 -6.46
N LEU A 180 5.25 9.45 -5.24
CA LEU A 180 4.41 9.65 -4.07
C LEU A 180 3.75 11.02 -4.00
N ALA A 181 4.25 12.01 -4.73
CA ALA A 181 3.61 13.31 -4.88
C ALA A 181 2.33 13.24 -5.72
N GLN A 182 2.15 12.16 -6.51
CA GLN A 182 1.00 11.98 -7.37
C GLN A 182 0.57 10.50 -7.45
N VAL A 183 0.08 9.98 -6.33
CA VAL A 183 -0.49 8.62 -6.27
C VAL A 183 -1.85 8.60 -6.96
N GLU A 184 -1.93 7.88 -8.09
CA GLU A 184 -3.15 7.78 -8.89
C GLU A 184 -3.76 6.38 -8.84
N SER A 185 -2.98 5.36 -8.48
CA SER A 185 -3.49 4.06 -8.11
C SER A 185 -2.64 3.41 -7.03
N LEU A 186 -3.27 2.62 -6.18
CA LEU A 186 -2.61 1.79 -5.18
C LEU A 186 -3.07 0.35 -5.34
N ALA A 187 -2.13 -0.59 -5.27
CA ALA A 187 -2.40 -2.00 -5.45
C ALA A 187 -1.69 -2.88 -4.41
N PHE A 188 -2.40 -3.88 -3.90
CA PHE A 188 -1.85 -5.04 -3.23
C PHE A 188 -1.91 -6.21 -4.22
N THR A 189 -0.76 -6.73 -4.63
CA THR A 189 -0.67 -7.67 -5.76
C THR A 189 0.30 -8.80 -5.47
N THR A 190 0.11 -9.94 -6.14
CA THR A 190 1.09 -11.04 -6.15
C THR A 190 1.99 -11.02 -7.39
N LEU A 191 1.85 -10.00 -8.23
CA LEU A 191 2.67 -9.77 -9.42
C LEU A 191 3.81 -8.81 -9.08
N GLU A 192 4.94 -9.35 -8.64
CA GLU A 192 6.15 -8.57 -8.40
C GLU A 192 6.77 -8.12 -9.73
N PRO A 193 7.12 -6.84 -9.89
CA PRO A 193 7.79 -6.36 -11.10
C PRO A 193 9.07 -7.14 -11.40
N GLY A 194 9.30 -7.44 -12.69
CA GLY A 194 10.46 -8.23 -13.14
C GLY A 194 10.32 -9.74 -12.98
N MET A 195 9.24 -10.22 -12.35
CA MET A 195 9.01 -11.65 -12.12
C MET A 195 8.02 -12.24 -13.12
N PHE A 196 8.23 -13.51 -13.45
CA PHE A 196 7.32 -14.33 -14.25
C PHE A 196 6.69 -15.41 -13.38
N TYR A 197 5.38 -15.58 -13.52
CA TYR A 197 4.61 -16.53 -12.72
C TYR A 197 3.91 -17.56 -13.61
N GLY A 198 3.73 -18.77 -13.06
CA GLY A 198 2.79 -19.75 -13.60
C GLY A 198 1.38 -19.53 -13.07
N PHE A 199 0.38 -20.09 -13.74
CA PHE A 199 -1.00 -20.13 -13.25
C PHE A 199 -1.06 -20.80 -11.87
N ALA A 200 -1.82 -20.19 -10.96
CA ALA A 200 -2.15 -20.75 -9.66
C ALA A 200 -3.63 -20.54 -9.36
N ASP A 201 -4.20 -21.50 -8.63
CA ASP A 201 -5.48 -21.40 -7.96
C ASP A 201 -5.28 -20.66 -6.63
N PHE A 202 -5.94 -19.51 -6.50
CA PHE A 202 -5.95 -18.68 -5.31
C PHE A 202 -7.29 -18.85 -4.58
N ASP A 203 -7.22 -19.10 -3.28
CA ASP A 203 -8.33 -18.99 -2.32
C ASP A 203 -7.78 -18.20 -1.11
N LEU A 204 -8.12 -16.92 -1.04
CA LEU A 204 -7.64 -16.04 0.01
C LEU A 204 -8.58 -14.88 0.29
N ARG A 205 -8.37 -14.23 1.42
CA ARG A 205 -9.19 -13.14 1.92
C ARG A 205 -8.32 -11.95 2.28
N ILE A 206 -8.83 -10.76 2.00
CA ILE A 206 -8.23 -9.51 2.47
C ILE A 206 -9.25 -8.69 3.24
N ASP A 207 -8.76 -7.94 4.21
CA ASP A 207 -9.56 -7.04 5.03
C ASP A 207 -8.69 -5.87 5.55
N ASN A 208 -9.32 -4.88 6.18
CA ASN A 208 -8.68 -3.76 6.87
C ASN A 208 -7.59 -3.05 6.05
N LEU A 209 -7.87 -2.77 4.77
CA LEU A 209 -6.99 -1.95 3.94
C LEU A 209 -6.85 -0.60 4.59
N HIS A 210 -5.63 -0.19 4.92
CA HIS A 210 -5.42 0.93 5.82
C HIS A 210 -4.27 1.83 5.36
N VAL A 211 -4.51 3.14 5.50
CA VAL A 211 -3.51 4.19 5.31
C VAL A 211 -3.52 5.11 6.53
N ALA A 212 -2.32 5.46 7.01
CA ALA A 212 -2.10 6.51 8.00
C ALA A 212 -1.06 7.49 7.47
N ARG A 213 -1.34 8.79 7.53
CA ARG A 213 -0.44 9.88 7.13
C ARG A 213 -0.19 10.78 8.32
N VAL A 214 1.07 10.89 8.75
CA VAL A 214 1.47 11.74 9.88
C VAL A 214 1.82 13.12 9.35
N ALA A 215 1.05 14.14 9.76
CA ALA A 215 1.32 15.52 9.36
C ALA A 215 2.58 16.07 10.04
N ASP A 216 3.16 17.15 9.48
CA ASP A 216 4.16 17.93 10.21
C ASP A 216 3.56 18.47 11.52
N PRO A 217 4.34 18.53 12.61
CA PRO A 217 3.89 19.22 13.81
C PRO A 217 3.60 20.69 13.48
N ILE A 218 2.37 21.13 13.73
CA ILE A 218 2.03 22.54 13.65
C ILE A 218 2.65 23.21 14.88
N PHE A 219 3.72 23.99 14.67
CA PHE A 219 4.15 24.95 15.66
C PHE A 219 3.14 26.10 15.66
N ALA A 220 2.27 26.13 16.67
CA ALA A 220 1.49 27.32 16.97
C ALA A 220 2.46 28.36 17.52
N ASP A 221 3.11 29.10 16.63
CA ASP A 221 4.01 30.19 17.01
C ASP A 221 3.19 31.27 17.73
N GLY A 222 3.22 31.22 19.06
CA GLY A 222 2.88 32.36 19.91
C GLY A 222 3.96 33.42 19.78
N PHE A 223 3.94 34.19 18.69
CA PHE A 223 4.59 35.49 18.66
C PHE A 223 3.67 36.51 19.34
N GLU A 224 3.79 36.64 20.66
CA GLU A 224 3.57 37.94 21.29
C GLU A 224 4.94 38.57 21.55
N THR A 225 5.34 39.45 20.64
CA THR A 225 6.23 40.56 20.98
C THR A 225 5.33 41.74 21.31
N ASP A 226 5.26 42.11 22.58
CA ASP A 226 5.45 43.48 23.09
C ASP A 226 5.46 43.49 24.63
#